data_AF-A0A1G5RIQ4-F1
#
_entry.id   AF-A0A1G5RIQ4-F1
#
_cell.length_a   1.000
_cell.length_b   1.000
_cell.length_c   1.000
_cell.angle_alpha   90.00
_cell.angle_beta   90.00
_cell.angle_gamma   90.00
#
_symmetry.space_group_name_H-M   'P 1'
#
loop_
_entity.id
_entity.type
_entity.pdbx_description
1 polymer ?
#
loop_
_entity_poly.entity_id
_entity_poly.type
_entity_poly.pdbx_seq_one_letter_code
_entity_poly.pdbx_strand_id
1 'polypeptide(L)'
;MKKNKLAILLSLASLFGVNAYAQTEQPKEVPTAQNALTAQPQLLPNPESPIRAEEEKELNAKSGVAYIPAPPLTNMWVYAVGSTNCGWEYTSNLLVTNCNHGGQQLRAAVLEIGYGYSSFTWMNGGILPYSLYSSTPVCITNGHYNWPCAAGQIVVGFLKEYSLDGYQNGIFRYQNTSANWPQNTMSVQISIL
;
A
#
# COMPACT_ATOMS: atom_id res chain seq x y z
N MET A 1 -30.85 -59.16 42.39
CA MET A 1 -29.50 -59.54 41.90
C MET A 1 -28.83 -58.27 41.39
N LYS A 2 -28.13 -57.52 42.25
CA LYS A 2 -26.72 -57.61 42.68
C LYS A 2 -25.86 -56.57 41.92
N LYS A 3 -25.86 -55.34 42.45
CA LYS A 3 -24.73 -54.41 42.35
C LYS A 3 -23.63 -54.94 43.27
N ASN A 4 -22.36 -54.86 42.89
CA ASN A 4 -21.28 -54.72 43.87
C ASN A 4 -20.03 -54.09 43.26
N LYS A 5 -19.39 -53.29 44.12
CA LYS A 5 -18.30 -52.36 43.88
C LYS A 5 -16.94 -53.04 43.97
N LEU A 6 -16.00 -52.48 43.20
CA LEU A 6 -14.61 -52.11 43.54
C LEU A 6 -13.69 -53.13 44.23
N ALA A 7 -12.58 -53.45 43.58
CA ALA A 7 -11.31 -53.69 44.28
C ALA A 7 -10.13 -53.28 43.37
N ILE A 8 -9.26 -52.45 43.95
CA ILE A 8 -8.00 -51.92 43.43
C ILE A 8 -6.90 -52.96 43.67
N LEU A 9 -5.99 -53.16 42.71
CA LEU A 9 -4.67 -53.75 42.96
C LEU A 9 -3.59 -52.90 42.27
N LEU A 10 -2.70 -52.35 43.09
CA LEU A 10 -1.42 -51.77 42.70
C LEU A 10 -0.42 -52.88 42.36
N SER A 11 0.38 -52.69 41.30
CA SER A 11 1.75 -53.22 41.24
C SER A 11 2.61 -52.35 40.32
N LEU A 12 3.68 -51.80 40.89
CA LEU A 12 4.77 -51.10 40.20
C LEU A 12 5.73 -52.13 39.57
N ALA A 13 6.11 -51.90 38.32
CA ALA A 13 7.44 -52.28 37.83
C ALA A 13 7.86 -51.31 36.71
N SER A 14 8.88 -50.52 37.01
CA SER A 14 9.58 -49.61 36.11
C SER A 14 10.56 -50.36 35.21
N LEU A 15 10.53 -50.09 33.90
CA LEU A 15 11.70 -50.24 33.03
C LEU A 15 11.76 -49.04 32.08
N PHE A 16 12.79 -48.22 32.26
CA PHE A 16 13.21 -47.20 31.31
C PHE A 16 13.81 -47.90 30.09
N GLY A 17 13.25 -47.63 28.92
CA GLY A 17 13.81 -48.02 27.63
C GLY A 17 13.71 -46.83 26.67
N VAL A 18 14.74 -45.99 26.67
CA VAL A 18 14.98 -45.04 25.58
C VAL A 18 15.34 -45.84 24.33
N ASN A 19 14.56 -45.68 23.27
CA ASN A 19 15.04 -45.81 21.90
C ASN A 19 14.29 -44.79 21.04
N ALA A 20 14.93 -43.65 20.84
CA ALA A 20 14.57 -42.70 19.81
C ALA A 20 14.86 -43.34 18.44
N TYR A 21 13.82 -43.54 17.65
CA TYR A 21 13.94 -43.61 16.19
C TYR A 21 12.95 -42.62 15.62
N ALA A 22 13.47 -41.48 15.18
CA ALA A 22 12.74 -40.55 14.36
C ALA A 22 12.62 -41.15 12.95
N GLN A 23 11.42 -41.57 12.56
CA GLN A 23 11.09 -41.74 11.15
C GLN A 23 10.65 -40.38 10.62
N THR A 24 11.51 -39.76 9.83
CA THR A 24 11.12 -38.67 8.93
C THR A 24 10.16 -39.23 7.90
N GLU A 25 8.87 -38.94 8.03
CA GLU A 25 7.93 -39.05 6.93
C GLU A 25 8.29 -37.99 5.89
N GLN A 26 8.68 -38.42 4.69
CA GLN A 26 8.78 -37.50 3.55
C GLN A 26 7.36 -37.05 3.17
N PRO A 27 7.09 -35.74 3.10
CA PRO A 27 5.82 -35.25 2.58
C PRO A 27 5.74 -35.60 1.10
N LYS A 28 4.70 -36.35 0.73
CA LYS A 28 4.32 -36.59 -0.66
C LYS A 28 4.08 -35.24 -1.34
N GLU A 29 4.90 -34.92 -2.34
CA GLU A 29 4.81 -33.70 -3.13
C GLU A 29 3.48 -33.68 -3.88
N VAL A 30 2.52 -32.92 -3.35
CA VAL A 30 1.28 -32.57 -4.06
C VAL A 30 1.66 -31.49 -5.07
N PRO A 31 1.35 -31.63 -6.37
CA PRO A 31 1.58 -30.55 -7.32
C PRO A 31 0.67 -29.39 -6.89
N THR A 32 1.25 -28.37 -6.26
CA THR A 32 0.57 -27.11 -6.01
C THR A 32 0.27 -26.50 -7.37
N ALA A 33 -0.96 -26.66 -7.85
CA ALA A 33 -1.47 -25.87 -8.95
C ALA A 33 -1.18 -24.40 -8.63
N GLN A 34 -0.27 -23.79 -9.41
CA GLN A 34 0.05 -22.37 -9.33
C GLN A 34 -1.16 -21.54 -9.78
N ASN A 35 -2.15 -21.41 -8.90
CA ASN A 35 -3.00 -20.24 -8.85
C ASN A 35 -2.42 -19.30 -7.82
N ALA A 36 -1.18 -18.84 -8.05
CA ALA A 36 -0.71 -17.65 -7.37
C ALA A 36 -1.57 -16.51 -7.90
N LEU A 37 -2.48 -15.99 -7.08
CA LEU A 37 -3.06 -14.66 -7.28
C LEU A 37 -1.85 -13.71 -7.38
N THR A 38 -1.43 -13.37 -8.58
CA THR A 38 -0.28 -12.47 -8.79
C THR A 38 -0.72 -11.09 -8.31
N ALA A 39 -0.33 -10.74 -7.09
CA ALA A 39 -0.50 -9.39 -6.58
C ALA A 39 0.30 -8.43 -7.47
N GLN A 40 -0.29 -7.30 -7.85
CA GLN A 40 0.43 -6.25 -8.54
C GLN A 40 1.67 -5.85 -7.72
N PRO A 41 2.85 -5.70 -8.35
CA PRO A 41 4.07 -5.32 -7.64
C PRO A 41 3.88 -4.01 -6.87
N GLN A 42 4.67 -3.81 -5.81
CA GLN A 42 4.68 -2.55 -5.09
C GLN A 42 5.12 -1.40 -6.00
N LEU A 43 4.46 -0.26 -5.90
CA LEU A 43 4.85 0.96 -6.62
C LEU A 43 6.05 1.61 -5.92
N LEU A 44 7.13 1.81 -6.67
CA LEU A 44 8.36 2.42 -6.18
C LEU A 44 8.47 3.90 -6.61
N PRO A 45 9.27 4.71 -5.90
CA PRO A 45 9.65 6.03 -6.37
C PRO A 45 10.37 5.94 -7.73
N ASN A 46 10.06 6.86 -8.63
CA ASN A 46 10.70 6.96 -9.94
C ASN A 46 11.84 8.00 -9.86
N PRO A 47 13.12 7.58 -9.97
CA PRO A 47 14.24 8.52 -9.94
C PRO A 47 14.20 9.52 -11.11
N GLU A 48 13.61 9.13 -12.24
CA GLU A 48 13.45 9.95 -13.45
C GLU A 48 12.16 10.77 -13.44
N SER A 49 11.41 10.77 -12.33
CA SER A 49 10.16 11.51 -12.23
C SER A 49 10.36 13.01 -12.54
N PRO A 50 9.55 13.62 -13.42
CA PRO A 50 9.67 15.04 -13.74
C PRO A 50 9.24 15.95 -12.57
N ILE A 51 8.50 15.41 -11.60
CA ILE A 51 8.14 16.13 -10.38
C ILE A 51 9.28 16.01 -9.35
N ARG A 52 9.64 17.16 -8.78
CA ARG A 52 10.70 17.31 -7.78
C ARG A 52 10.13 17.99 -6.54
N ALA A 53 10.71 17.68 -5.40
CA ALA A 53 10.45 18.49 -4.22
C ALA A 53 11.10 19.86 -4.43
N GLU A 54 10.38 20.93 -4.10
CA GLU A 54 11.02 22.23 -3.90
C GLU A 54 12.07 22.06 -2.80
N GLU A 55 13.28 22.61 -3.02
CA GLU A 55 14.39 22.51 -2.07
C GLU A 55 13.88 22.90 -0.68
N GLU A 56 13.92 21.96 0.27
CA GLU A 56 13.59 22.25 1.66
C GLU A 56 14.51 23.40 2.08
N LYS A 57 13.93 24.59 2.28
CA LYS A 57 14.69 25.73 2.81
C LYS A 57 15.26 25.29 4.14
N GLU A 58 16.56 24.99 4.17
CA GLU A 58 17.20 24.33 5.32
C GLU A 58 16.76 25.00 6.61
N LEU A 59 15.89 24.30 7.36
CA LEU A 59 15.59 24.71 8.71
C LEU A 59 16.88 24.37 9.47
N ASN A 60 17.64 25.39 9.85
CA ASN A 60 18.84 25.27 10.67
C ASN A 60 18.43 24.70 12.04
N ALA A 61 18.26 23.38 12.10
CA ALA A 61 17.80 22.64 13.25
C ALA A 61 19.01 22.33 14.12
N LYS A 62 19.38 23.29 14.97
CA LYS A 62 20.09 22.94 16.20
C LYS A 62 19.21 21.97 16.98
N SER A 63 19.62 20.70 16.97
CA SER A 63 19.24 19.58 17.84
C SER A 63 18.07 19.86 18.79
N GLY A 64 16.89 19.41 18.36
CA GLY A 64 15.64 19.36 19.11
C GLY A 64 14.56 18.76 18.21
N VAL A 65 13.61 18.00 18.77
CA VAL A 65 12.43 17.55 18.02
C VAL A 65 11.67 18.79 17.56
N ALA A 66 11.85 19.16 16.29
CA ALA A 66 11.16 20.30 15.70
C ALA A 66 9.72 19.87 15.41
N TYR A 67 8.77 20.35 16.24
CA TYR A 67 7.35 20.28 15.92
C TYR A 67 7.05 21.35 14.88
N ILE A 68 7.14 20.98 13.61
CA ILE A 68 6.76 21.84 12.50
C ILE A 68 5.25 21.61 12.24
N PRO A 69 4.44 22.66 12.02
CA PRO A 69 3.05 22.49 11.61
C PRO A 69 2.95 21.62 10.36
N ALA A 70 1.93 20.75 10.31
CA ALA A 70 1.63 19.98 9.11
C ALA A 70 1.38 20.95 7.94
N PRO A 71 2.10 20.86 6.81
CA PRO A 71 1.86 21.75 5.67
C PRO A 71 0.44 21.58 5.10
N PRO A 72 -0.19 22.66 4.59
CA PRO A 72 -1.43 22.54 3.82
C PRO A 72 -1.19 21.71 2.56
N LEU A 73 -2.25 21.16 1.98
CA LEU A 73 -2.18 20.49 0.67
C LEU A 73 -1.73 21.50 -0.39
N THR A 74 -0.59 21.24 -1.05
CA THR A 74 0.00 22.14 -2.04
C THR A 74 -0.02 21.58 -3.45
N ASN A 75 0.14 20.25 -3.60
CA ASN A 75 0.22 19.61 -4.90
C ASN A 75 -0.37 18.21 -4.88
N MET A 76 -0.90 17.78 -6.02
CA MET A 76 -1.35 16.43 -6.25
C MET A 76 -1.07 16.02 -7.69
N TRP A 77 -0.82 14.74 -7.90
CA TRP A 77 -0.73 14.14 -9.24
C TRP A 77 -1.35 12.75 -9.21
N VAL A 78 -1.95 12.33 -10.32
CA VAL A 78 -2.01 10.88 -10.58
C VAL A 78 -0.59 10.48 -10.92
N TYR A 79 0.09 9.89 -9.94
CA TYR A 79 1.52 9.64 -10.00
C TYR A 79 1.83 8.44 -10.90
N ALA A 80 1.01 7.40 -10.79
CA ALA A 80 1.09 6.22 -11.62
C ALA A 80 -0.29 5.54 -11.78
N VAL A 81 -0.45 4.82 -12.89
CA VAL A 81 -1.56 3.88 -13.09
C VAL A 81 -0.95 2.49 -13.24
N GLY A 82 -1.52 1.49 -12.58
CA GLY A 82 -0.96 0.14 -12.55
C GLY A 82 -2.02 -0.89 -12.87
N SER A 83 -1.66 -1.91 -13.63
CA SER A 83 -2.60 -2.99 -13.94
C SER A 83 -1.92 -4.32 -14.22
N THR A 84 -2.69 -5.41 -14.23
CA THR A 84 -2.17 -6.72 -14.66
C THR A 84 -1.73 -6.75 -16.13
N ASN A 85 -2.30 -5.91 -16.99
CA ASN A 85 -1.96 -5.89 -18.42
C ASN A 85 -0.63 -5.16 -18.71
N CYS A 86 -0.31 -4.12 -17.92
CA CYS A 86 0.78 -3.17 -18.21
C CYS A 86 1.85 -3.06 -17.11
N GLY A 87 1.62 -3.64 -15.93
CA GLY A 87 2.36 -3.23 -14.74
C GLY A 87 2.06 -1.77 -14.38
N TRP A 88 3.00 -1.11 -13.69
CA TRP A 88 2.93 0.31 -13.36
C TRP A 88 3.46 1.19 -14.49
N GLU A 89 2.67 2.17 -14.89
CA GLU A 89 3.05 3.29 -15.73
C GLU A 89 3.11 4.56 -14.86
N TYR A 90 4.24 5.27 -14.87
CA TYR A 90 4.35 6.56 -14.20
C TYR A 90 3.71 7.65 -15.06
N THR A 91 2.67 8.31 -14.54
CA THR A 91 1.77 9.18 -15.31
C THR A 91 1.75 10.61 -14.79
N SER A 92 2.70 10.97 -13.93
CA SER A 92 2.87 12.34 -13.46
C SER A 92 2.95 13.30 -14.66
N ASN A 93 2.05 14.29 -14.69
CA ASN A 93 1.86 15.26 -15.78
C ASN A 93 1.25 14.75 -17.10
N LEU A 94 0.76 13.51 -17.14
CA LEU A 94 0.01 12.99 -18.29
C LEU A 94 -1.50 13.19 -18.10
N LEU A 95 -2.20 13.44 -19.20
CA LEU A 95 -3.66 13.49 -19.24
C LEU A 95 -4.29 12.15 -19.63
N VAL A 96 -3.49 11.26 -20.22
CA VAL A 96 -3.88 9.93 -20.70
C VAL A 96 -2.73 8.95 -20.49
N THR A 97 -3.02 7.70 -20.17
CA THR A 97 -2.01 6.63 -20.12
C THR A 97 -1.51 6.30 -21.52
N ASN A 98 -0.27 5.84 -21.65
CA ASN A 98 0.26 5.35 -22.93
C ASN A 98 -0.02 3.86 -23.10
N CYS A 99 -0.08 3.10 -22.01
CA CYS A 99 -0.44 1.69 -22.04
C CYS A 99 -1.96 1.51 -21.98
N ASN A 100 -2.44 0.44 -22.62
CA ASN A 100 -3.82 -0.04 -22.50
C ASN A 100 -3.92 -0.92 -21.24
N HIS A 101 -4.31 -0.28 -20.15
CA HIS A 101 -4.45 -0.89 -18.83
C HIS A 101 -5.64 -1.86 -18.78
N GLY A 102 -5.95 -2.34 -17.57
CA GLY A 102 -7.05 -3.26 -17.29
C GLY A 102 -6.58 -4.66 -16.90
N GLY A 103 -7.45 -5.64 -17.12
CA GLY A 103 -7.30 -7.00 -16.62
C GLY A 103 -7.91 -7.15 -15.22
N GLN A 104 -7.38 -8.08 -14.43
CA GLN A 104 -7.94 -8.45 -13.13
C GLN A 104 -7.68 -7.40 -12.05
N GLN A 105 -6.51 -6.76 -12.09
CA GLN A 105 -6.17 -5.68 -11.16
C GLN A 105 -5.95 -4.39 -11.92
N LEU A 106 -6.55 -3.31 -11.41
CA LEU A 106 -6.33 -1.95 -11.87
C LEU A 106 -6.20 -1.04 -10.65
N ARG A 107 -5.17 -0.21 -10.63
CA ARG A 107 -4.85 0.71 -9.53
C ARG A 107 -4.54 2.08 -10.10
N ALA A 108 -4.96 3.13 -9.40
CA ALA A 108 -4.43 4.48 -9.59
C ALA A 108 -3.75 4.94 -8.31
N ALA A 109 -2.52 5.41 -8.42
CA ALA A 109 -1.76 5.97 -7.32
C ALA A 109 -1.76 7.50 -7.42
N VAL A 110 -2.23 8.17 -6.38
CA VAL A 110 -2.19 9.62 -6.26
C VAL A 110 -1.08 9.99 -5.29
N LEU A 111 -0.14 10.82 -5.74
CA LEU A 111 0.83 11.45 -4.86
C LEU A 111 0.27 12.80 -4.40
N GLU A 112 0.12 12.97 -3.09
CA GLU A 112 -0.27 14.22 -2.46
C GLU A 112 0.88 14.80 -1.66
N ILE A 113 1.14 16.10 -1.84
CA ILE A 113 2.10 16.85 -1.04
C ILE A 113 1.34 17.83 -0.17
N GLY A 114 1.63 17.78 1.13
CA GLY A 114 0.84 18.39 2.18
C GLY A 114 -0.27 17.49 2.70
N TYR A 115 -1.03 18.01 3.67
CA TYR A 115 -2.03 17.25 4.40
C TYR A 115 -3.44 17.67 3.98
N GLY A 116 -4.21 16.71 3.43
CA GLY A 116 -5.63 16.88 3.15
C GLY A 116 -6.51 16.04 4.10
N TYR A 117 -7.77 16.45 4.26
CA TYR A 117 -8.71 15.83 5.21
C TYR A 117 -10.01 15.32 4.58
N SER A 118 -10.32 15.71 3.35
CA SER A 118 -11.61 15.41 2.71
C SER A 118 -11.39 15.01 1.26
N SER A 119 -11.13 13.72 1.05
CA SER A 119 -10.81 13.18 -0.26
C SER A 119 -11.96 12.42 -0.90
N PHE A 120 -12.13 12.60 -2.21
CA PHE A 120 -13.12 11.92 -3.02
C PHE A 120 -12.47 11.34 -4.28
N THR A 121 -12.89 10.14 -4.68
CA THR A 121 -12.47 9.46 -5.90
C THR A 121 -13.66 9.11 -6.78
N TRP A 122 -13.44 9.15 -8.09
CA TRP A 122 -14.41 8.74 -9.08
C TRP A 122 -13.76 7.91 -10.18
N MET A 123 -14.55 7.01 -10.75
CA MET A 123 -14.27 6.34 -12.01
C MET A 123 -15.49 6.45 -12.91
N ASN A 124 -15.29 6.97 -14.14
CA ASN A 124 -16.37 7.17 -15.12
C ASN A 124 -17.58 7.96 -14.56
N GLY A 125 -17.31 8.93 -13.68
CA GLY A 125 -18.32 9.76 -13.02
C GLY A 125 -19.00 9.12 -11.80
N GLY A 126 -18.82 7.83 -11.55
CA GLY A 126 -19.29 7.15 -10.34
C GLY A 126 -18.32 7.35 -9.18
N ILE A 127 -18.82 7.72 -8.00
CA ILE A 127 -18.01 7.79 -6.77
C ILE A 127 -17.49 6.38 -6.44
N LEU A 128 -16.24 6.29 -5.99
CA LEU A 128 -15.62 5.04 -5.57
C LEU A 128 -15.48 4.96 -4.03
N PRO A 129 -16.56 4.67 -3.29
CA PRO A 129 -16.46 4.51 -1.85
C PRO A 129 -15.60 3.28 -1.51
N TYR A 130 -14.80 3.38 -0.45
CA TYR A 130 -13.95 2.27 0.04
C TYR A 130 -12.92 1.74 -0.98
N SER A 131 -12.56 2.53 -1.98
CA SER A 131 -11.55 2.16 -2.99
C SER A 131 -10.11 2.37 -2.52
N LEU A 132 -9.87 3.13 -1.44
CA LEU A 132 -8.52 3.34 -0.91
C LEU A 132 -7.93 2.00 -0.47
N TYR A 133 -6.90 1.57 -1.18
CA TYR A 133 -6.18 0.32 -0.95
C TYR A 133 -5.02 0.52 0.04
N SER A 134 -4.24 1.58 -0.14
CA SER A 134 -3.11 1.91 0.73
C SER A 134 -2.89 3.42 0.81
N SER A 135 -2.26 3.86 1.90
CA SER A 135 -1.81 5.24 2.09
C SER A 135 -0.42 5.23 2.72
N THR A 136 0.61 5.42 1.90
CA THR A 136 2.01 5.32 2.29
C THR A 136 2.60 6.71 2.54
N PRO A 137 3.25 6.97 3.70
CA PRO A 137 3.92 8.23 3.94
C PRO A 137 5.03 8.52 2.92
N VAL A 138 5.16 9.78 2.53
CA VAL A 138 6.18 10.26 1.58
C VAL A 138 7.12 11.24 2.29
N CYS A 139 8.43 11.06 2.09
CA CYS A 139 9.50 11.95 2.55
C CYS A 139 10.26 12.54 1.35
N ILE A 140 11.15 13.48 1.63
CA ILE A 140 12.09 14.00 0.65
C ILE A 140 13.48 13.40 0.92
N THR A 141 14.09 12.85 -0.11
CA THR A 141 15.48 12.37 -0.09
C THR A 141 16.18 12.89 -1.34
N ASN A 142 17.25 13.68 -1.16
CA ASN A 142 18.02 14.29 -2.27
C ASN A 142 17.17 15.11 -3.26
N GLY A 143 16.12 15.80 -2.78
CA GLY A 143 15.21 16.59 -3.63
C GLY A 143 14.15 15.77 -4.38
N HIS A 144 14.05 14.47 -4.12
CA HIS A 144 13.04 13.58 -4.69
C HIS A 144 12.04 13.14 -3.63
N TYR A 145 10.77 13.01 -4.03
CA TYR A 145 9.77 12.32 -3.23
C TYR A 145 10.09 10.83 -3.15
N ASN A 146 10.10 10.30 -1.95
CA ASN A 146 10.52 8.94 -1.66
C ASN A 146 9.57 8.26 -0.67
N TRP A 147 9.46 6.94 -0.77
CA TRP A 147 8.71 6.09 0.13
C TRP A 147 9.24 4.64 0.08
N PRO A 148 9.13 3.88 1.18
CA PRO A 148 8.67 4.32 2.50
C PRO A 148 9.67 5.27 3.18
N CYS A 149 9.18 6.13 4.07
CA CYS A 149 10.05 6.99 4.88
C CYS A 149 10.90 6.16 5.84
N ALA A 150 12.19 6.47 5.93
CA ALA A 150 13.06 5.96 6.99
C ALA A 150 12.70 6.57 8.35
N ALA A 151 13.08 5.87 9.43
CA ALA A 151 12.87 6.35 10.79
C ALA A 151 13.54 7.72 11.01
N GLY A 152 12.78 8.67 11.54
CA GLY A 152 13.25 10.03 11.81
C GLY A 152 13.12 11.01 10.63
N GLN A 153 12.68 10.57 9.44
CA GLN A 153 12.37 11.49 8.35
C GLN A 153 11.03 12.21 8.58
N ILE A 154 10.95 13.43 8.05
CA ILE A 154 9.73 14.23 8.03
C ILE A 154 8.82 13.74 6.91
N VAL A 155 7.56 13.47 7.24
CA VAL A 155 6.52 13.14 6.25
C VAL A 155 6.03 14.45 5.65
N VAL A 156 6.13 14.56 4.33
CA VAL A 156 5.71 15.75 3.57
C VAL A 156 4.39 15.53 2.82
N GLY A 157 3.90 14.30 2.79
CA GLY A 157 2.74 13.92 2.00
C GLY A 157 2.46 12.42 2.04
N PHE A 158 1.59 11.97 1.13
CA PHE A 158 1.14 10.58 1.08
C PHE A 158 0.99 10.10 -0.37
N LEU A 159 1.41 8.87 -0.61
CA LEU A 159 1.06 8.10 -1.81
C LEU A 159 -0.18 7.27 -1.49
N LYS A 160 -1.30 7.62 -2.11
CA LYS A 160 -2.58 6.93 -1.94
C LYS A 160 -2.88 6.06 -3.14
N GLU A 161 -2.96 4.75 -2.95
CA GLU A 161 -3.34 3.82 -4.02
C GLU A 161 -4.82 3.48 -3.89
N TYR A 162 -5.54 3.54 -5.02
CA TYR A 162 -6.95 3.23 -5.11
C TYR A 162 -7.16 2.00 -5.99
N SER A 163 -7.95 1.03 -5.50
CA SER A 163 -8.44 -0.08 -6.30
C SER A 163 -9.52 0.39 -7.28
N LEU A 164 -9.29 0.09 -8.55
CA LEU A 164 -10.21 0.29 -9.67
C LEU A 164 -10.59 -1.07 -10.27
N ASP A 165 -10.53 -2.14 -9.48
CA ASP A 165 -10.83 -3.50 -9.94
C ASP A 165 -12.25 -3.58 -10.50
N GLY A 166 -12.42 -4.34 -11.58
CA GLY A 166 -13.68 -4.43 -12.32
C GLY A 166 -13.83 -3.39 -13.44
N TYR A 167 -12.99 -2.36 -13.49
CA TYR A 167 -12.87 -1.48 -14.66
C TYR A 167 -11.74 -1.96 -15.59
N GLN A 168 -11.90 -1.72 -16.89
CA GLN A 168 -10.87 -2.03 -17.88
C GLN A 168 -10.18 -0.77 -18.41
N ASN A 169 -10.89 0.36 -18.43
CA ASN A 169 -10.42 1.67 -18.86
C ASN A 169 -11.40 2.75 -18.36
N GLY A 170 -11.07 4.03 -18.58
CA GLY A 170 -11.97 5.14 -18.30
C GLY A 170 -11.32 6.33 -17.63
N ILE A 171 -12.13 7.24 -17.08
CA ILE A 171 -11.63 8.48 -16.46
C ILE A 171 -11.59 8.32 -14.95
N PHE A 172 -10.38 8.27 -14.41
CA PHE A 172 -10.14 8.36 -12.97
C PHE A 172 -10.03 9.82 -12.55
N ARG A 173 -10.71 10.21 -11.48
CA ARG A 173 -10.63 11.56 -10.90
C ARG A 173 -10.42 11.47 -9.39
N TYR A 174 -9.63 12.39 -8.88
CA TYR A 174 -9.36 12.55 -7.47
C TYR A 174 -9.52 14.00 -7.05
N GLN A 175 -10.06 14.22 -5.85
CA GLN A 175 -10.14 15.53 -5.21
C GLN A 175 -9.76 15.38 -3.74
N ASN A 176 -9.09 16.39 -3.19
CA ASN A 176 -8.90 16.52 -1.74
C ASN A 176 -8.93 17.98 -1.31
N THR A 177 -9.34 18.23 -0.08
CA THR A 177 -9.32 19.54 0.56
C THR A 177 -8.25 19.57 1.65
N SER A 178 -7.43 20.63 1.64
CA SER A 178 -6.37 20.87 2.63
C SER A 178 -6.91 20.86 4.07
N ALA A 179 -6.23 20.14 4.95
CA ALA A 179 -6.53 20.11 6.39
C ALA A 179 -6.26 21.45 7.08
N ASN A 180 -5.30 22.20 6.54
CA ASN A 180 -4.87 23.48 7.08
C ASN A 180 -5.32 24.63 6.16
N TRP A 181 -5.39 25.84 6.74
CA TRP A 181 -5.68 27.06 6.00
C TRP A 181 -4.69 27.22 4.82
N PRO A 182 -5.13 27.65 3.62
CA PRO A 182 -6.43 28.23 3.27
C PRO A 182 -7.55 27.23 2.93
N GLN A 183 -7.41 25.94 3.29
CA GLN A 183 -8.44 24.92 2.99
C GLN A 183 -8.73 24.77 1.50
N ASN A 184 -7.69 24.93 0.66
CA ASN A 184 -7.82 24.74 -0.78
C ASN A 184 -8.33 23.34 -1.11
N THR A 185 -9.30 23.27 -2.01
CA THR A 185 -9.71 22.03 -2.66
C THR A 185 -8.99 21.91 -3.99
N MET A 186 -8.25 20.82 -4.16
CA MET A 186 -7.50 20.51 -5.37
C MET A 186 -8.07 19.26 -6.03
N SER A 187 -7.89 19.12 -7.35
CA SER A 187 -8.31 17.92 -8.06
C SER A 187 -7.37 17.55 -9.19
N VAL A 188 -7.22 16.26 -9.45
CA VAL A 188 -6.47 15.70 -10.58
C VAL A 188 -7.31 14.64 -11.29
N GLN A 189 -7.00 14.40 -12.57
CA GLN A 189 -7.65 13.34 -13.34
C GLN A 189 -6.71 12.77 -14.39
N ILE A 190 -7.01 11.55 -14.82
CA ILE A 190 -6.36 10.91 -15.96
C ILE A 190 -7.36 10.05 -16.74
N SER A 191 -7.18 10.00 -18.06
CA SER A 191 -7.82 9.00 -18.91
C SER A 191 -6.97 7.73 -18.95
N ILE A 192 -7.51 6.62 -18.49
CA ILE A 192 -6.89 5.29 -18.54
C ILE A 192 -7.38 4.61 -19.82
N LEU A 193 -6.46 4.23 -20.71
CA LEU A 193 -6.76 3.47 -21.93
C LEU A 193 -6.94 1.98 -21.65
#